data_AF-A0A1H2UYG5-F1
#
_entry.id   AF-A0A1H2UYG5-F1
#
_cell.length_a   1.000
_cell.length_b   1.000
_cell.length_c   1.000
_cell.angle_alpha   90.00
_cell.angle_beta   90.00
_cell.angle_gamma   90.00
#
_symmetry.space_group_name_H-M   'P 1'
#
loop_
_entity.id
_entity.type
_entity.pdbx_description
1 polymer ?
#
loop_
_entity_poly.entity_id
_entity_poly.type
_entity_poly.pdbx_seq_one_letter_code
_entity_poly.pdbx_strand_id
1 'polypeptide(L)'
;MKSVCVEVAAVALLRRPLVLGTVSGLLIGTIGFAGEYVWTQFAFVMPWTPDMLLEGVLMAVVGGVSGGLLGALLVCALRGELPSLPVRRAVFGGALLAIALGVTNGLIGTAPAGVRATMALDQRTGQADVRLDLPAIAQDPTWLAVTSWQGGTLKVDHLRRIGDGHYRTNASVPVGGAGKTLLRLHDGRAMLAFPIHMPADAALGLPELAAEPLFARDGQPEWQVLRRETKLGIPPWLWVSASLVVLACSVALVVSLGWGAQRVSRAISGPPTARRAKHRAVRVARLADGTT
;
A
#
# COMPACT_ATOMS: atom_id res chain seq x y z
N MET A 1 -19.33 -8.65 1.06
CA MET A 1 -18.71 -9.42 2.17
C MET A 1 -18.27 -8.53 3.33
N LYS A 2 -17.41 -7.52 3.11
CA LYS A 2 -16.87 -6.63 4.18
C LYS A 2 -17.94 -5.91 5.02
N SER A 3 -19.06 -5.49 4.42
CA SER A 3 -20.15 -4.77 5.11
C SER A 3 -20.95 -5.64 6.09
N VAL A 4 -21.21 -6.91 5.76
CA VAL A 4 -22.05 -7.80 6.57
C VAL A 4 -21.38 -8.15 7.91
N CYS A 5 -20.07 -8.39 7.92
CA CYS A 5 -19.32 -8.65 9.16
C CYS A 5 -19.36 -7.45 10.12
N VAL A 6 -19.29 -6.23 9.57
CA VAL A 6 -19.37 -4.98 10.35
C VAL A 6 -20.78 -4.77 10.89
N GLU A 7 -21.80 -5.09 10.11
CA GLU A 7 -23.21 -4.96 10.48
C GLU A 7 -23.58 -5.89 11.65
N VAL A 8 -23.09 -7.13 11.66
CA VAL A 8 -23.24 -8.07 12.78
C VAL A 8 -22.57 -7.54 14.05
N ALA A 9 -21.34 -6.99 13.94
CA ALA A 9 -20.66 -6.38 15.08
C ALA A 9 -21.40 -5.15 15.61
N ALA A 10 -22.05 -4.37 14.73
CA ALA A 10 -22.83 -3.20 15.12
C ALA A 10 -24.00 -3.59 16.04
N VAL A 11 -24.75 -4.65 15.73
CA VAL A 11 -25.90 -5.09 16.54
C VAL A 11 -25.55 -5.25 18.03
N ALA A 12 -24.34 -5.75 18.35
CA ALA A 12 -23.89 -5.95 19.73
C ALA A 12 -23.17 -4.73 20.36
N LEU A 13 -22.54 -3.87 19.56
CA LEU A 13 -21.56 -2.88 20.05
C LEU A 13 -21.91 -1.42 19.75
N LEU A 14 -23.10 -1.12 19.22
CA LEU A 14 -23.55 0.24 18.88
C LEU A 14 -23.41 1.29 20.00
N ARG A 15 -23.45 0.86 21.27
CA ARG A 15 -23.29 1.73 22.46
C ARG A 15 -21.83 1.97 22.85
N ARG A 16 -20.86 1.30 22.21
CA ARG A 16 -19.43 1.42 22.48
C ARG A 16 -18.67 1.72 21.18
N PRO A 17 -18.77 2.95 20.65
CA PRO A 17 -18.31 3.29 19.30
C PRO A 17 -16.82 2.98 19.06
N LEU A 18 -15.94 3.20 20.04
CA LEU A 18 -14.51 2.85 19.91
C LEU A 18 -14.27 1.33 19.85
N VAL A 19 -15.02 0.54 20.61
CA VAL A 19 -14.92 -0.93 20.58
C VAL A 19 -15.46 -1.45 19.26
N LEU A 20 -16.62 -0.93 18.82
CA LEU A 20 -17.18 -1.24 17.51
C LEU A 20 -16.17 -0.92 16.40
N GLY A 21 -15.61 0.29 16.38
CA GLY A 21 -14.59 0.68 15.39
C GLY A 21 -13.39 -0.24 15.37
N THR A 22 -12.87 -0.63 16.55
CA THR A 22 -11.74 -1.57 16.64
C THR A 22 -12.10 -2.95 16.08
N VAL A 23 -13.25 -3.49 16.48
CA VAL A 23 -13.72 -4.82 16.02
C VAL A 23 -14.03 -4.81 14.53
N SER A 24 -14.71 -3.79 14.03
CA SER A 24 -14.95 -3.59 12.59
C SER A 24 -13.63 -3.50 11.82
N GLY A 25 -12.65 -2.77 12.34
CA GLY A 25 -11.32 -2.68 11.76
C GLY A 25 -10.58 -4.02 11.71
N LEU A 26 -10.64 -4.81 12.79
CA LEU A 26 -10.09 -6.17 12.84
C LEU A 26 -10.76 -7.09 11.81
N LEU A 27 -12.09 -7.06 11.72
CA LEU A 27 -12.84 -7.89 10.77
C LEU A 27 -12.52 -7.51 9.32
N ILE A 28 -12.43 -6.21 9.02
CA ILE A 28 -12.04 -5.74 7.69
C ILE A 28 -10.59 -6.14 7.37
N GLY A 29 -9.67 -5.95 8.33
CA GLY A 29 -8.26 -6.28 8.14
C GLY A 29 -7.96 -7.78 8.03
N THR A 30 -8.83 -8.65 8.55
CA THR A 30 -8.68 -10.11 8.49
C THR A 30 -9.56 -10.72 7.40
N ILE A 31 -10.87 -10.81 7.64
CA ILE A 31 -11.84 -11.40 6.71
C ILE A 31 -11.91 -10.61 5.41
N GLY A 32 -11.87 -9.28 5.50
CA GLY A 32 -11.84 -8.43 4.31
C GLY A 32 -10.59 -8.63 3.47
N PHE A 33 -9.42 -8.80 4.10
CA PHE A 33 -8.17 -9.11 3.41
C PHE A 33 -8.21 -10.50 2.79
N ALA A 34 -8.67 -11.53 3.51
CA ALA A 34 -8.82 -12.88 2.97
C ALA A 34 -9.75 -12.92 1.75
N GLY A 35 -10.84 -12.16 1.79
CA GLY A 35 -11.73 -11.99 0.63
C GLY A 35 -11.05 -11.33 -0.55
N GLU A 36 -10.25 -10.30 -0.31
CA GLU A 36 -9.47 -9.63 -1.36
C GLU A 36 -8.42 -10.55 -1.95
N TYR A 37 -7.71 -11.32 -1.12
CA TYR A 37 -6.73 -12.30 -1.56
C TYR A 37 -7.35 -13.31 -2.53
N VAL A 38 -8.49 -13.90 -2.14
CA VAL A 38 -9.23 -14.83 -3.02
C VAL A 38 -9.68 -14.13 -4.30
N TRP A 39 -10.18 -12.90 -4.21
CA TRP A 39 -10.58 -12.13 -5.40
C TRP A 39 -9.43 -11.89 -6.38
N THR A 40 -8.23 -11.59 -5.88
CA THR A 40 -7.05 -11.38 -6.74
C THR A 40 -6.69 -12.61 -7.56
N GLN A 41 -6.97 -13.83 -7.05
CA GLN A 41 -6.71 -15.07 -7.79
C GLN A 41 -7.54 -15.22 -9.06
N PHE A 42 -8.71 -14.55 -9.12
CA PHE A 42 -9.64 -14.64 -10.25
C PHE A 42 -9.64 -13.41 -11.13
N ALA A 43 -9.51 -12.22 -10.53
CA ALA A 43 -9.70 -10.96 -11.23
C ALA A 43 -8.40 -10.33 -11.73
N PHE A 44 -7.25 -10.66 -11.13
CA PHE A 44 -5.99 -9.94 -11.39
C PHE A 44 -5.08 -10.75 -12.29
N VAL A 45 -4.44 -10.06 -13.24
CA VAL A 45 -3.43 -10.65 -14.14
C VAL A 45 -2.16 -11.07 -13.37
N MET A 46 -1.85 -10.34 -12.30
CA MET A 46 -0.80 -10.66 -11.33
C MET A 46 -1.47 -10.89 -9.98
N PRO A 47 -1.88 -12.14 -9.66
CA PRO A 47 -2.51 -12.46 -8.38
C PRO A 47 -1.51 -12.30 -7.23
N TRP A 48 -2.03 -12.05 -6.02
CA TRP A 48 -1.17 -12.01 -4.83
C TRP A 48 -0.68 -13.41 -4.48
N THR A 49 0.56 -13.49 -4.03
CA THR A 49 1.25 -14.73 -3.72
C THR A 49 1.25 -15.01 -2.20
N PRO A 50 1.39 -16.29 -1.77
CA PRO A 50 1.28 -16.67 -0.37
C PRO A 50 2.33 -16.06 0.57
N ASP A 51 3.52 -15.77 0.06
CA ASP A 51 4.63 -15.12 0.78
C ASP A 51 4.27 -13.70 1.26
N MET A 52 3.36 -13.01 0.56
CA MET A 52 2.87 -11.69 0.95
C MET A 52 1.80 -11.74 2.06
N LEU A 53 1.28 -12.92 2.41
CA LEU A 53 0.11 -13.03 3.29
C LEU A 53 0.39 -12.50 4.70
N LEU A 54 1.54 -12.83 5.29
CA LEU A 54 1.84 -12.43 6.66
C LEU A 54 1.95 -10.91 6.77
N GLU A 55 2.79 -10.29 5.95
CA GLU A 55 2.94 -8.83 5.92
C GLU A 55 1.62 -8.16 5.52
N GLY A 56 0.92 -8.69 4.51
CA GLY A 56 -0.36 -8.18 4.03
C GLY A 56 -1.46 -8.19 5.09
N VAL A 57 -1.62 -9.27 5.85
CA VAL A 57 -2.59 -9.37 6.95
C VAL A 57 -2.24 -8.40 8.07
N LEU A 58 -0.97 -8.33 8.49
CA LEU A 58 -0.53 -7.41 9.54
C LEU A 58 -0.83 -5.96 9.13
N MET A 59 -0.49 -5.60 7.89
CA MET A 59 -0.76 -4.29 7.31
C MET A 59 -2.25 -3.98 7.21
N ALA A 60 -3.06 -4.94 6.77
CA ALA A 60 -4.50 -4.79 6.65
C ALA A 60 -5.18 -4.67 8.02
N VAL A 61 -4.72 -5.40 9.04
CA VAL A 61 -5.19 -5.29 10.43
C VAL A 61 -4.85 -3.92 11.01
N VAL A 62 -3.59 -3.48 10.88
CA VAL A 62 -3.15 -2.17 11.38
C VAL A 62 -3.93 -1.04 10.69
N GLY A 63 -4.06 -1.10 9.37
CA GLY A 63 -4.83 -0.12 8.59
C GLY A 63 -6.33 -0.15 8.93
N GLY A 64 -6.91 -1.35 9.02
CA GLY A 64 -8.31 -1.57 9.37
C GLY A 64 -8.66 -1.04 10.75
N VAL A 65 -7.88 -1.37 11.78
CA VAL A 65 -8.07 -0.87 13.15
C VAL A 65 -7.89 0.64 13.22
N SER A 66 -6.87 1.18 12.55
CA SER A 66 -6.63 2.64 12.50
C SER A 66 -7.82 3.36 11.86
N GLY A 67 -8.30 2.87 10.71
CA GLY A 67 -9.47 3.42 10.03
C GLY A 67 -10.75 3.29 10.87
N GLY A 68 -10.97 2.16 11.51
CA GLY A 68 -12.12 1.92 12.38
C GLY A 68 -12.14 2.82 13.61
N LEU A 69 -10.98 3.05 14.25
CA LEU A 69 -10.82 3.97 15.36
C LEU A 69 -11.05 5.43 14.95
N LEU A 70 -10.51 5.86 13.81
CA LEU A 70 -10.73 7.20 13.28
C LEU A 70 -12.21 7.43 12.90
N GLY A 71 -12.85 6.43 12.28
CA GLY A 71 -14.29 6.43 12.01
C GLY A 71 -15.12 6.52 13.29
N ALA A 72 -14.75 5.76 14.33
CA ALA A 72 -15.42 5.83 15.63
C ALA A 72 -15.28 7.21 16.29
N LEU A 73 -14.09 7.84 16.23
CA LEU A 73 -13.89 9.21 16.70
C LEU A 73 -14.75 10.21 15.93
N LEU A 74 -14.89 10.04 14.61
CA LEU A 74 -15.75 10.87 13.78
C LEU A 74 -17.22 10.72 14.20
N VAL A 75 -17.72 9.50 14.40
CA VAL A 75 -19.08 9.25 14.88
C VAL A 75 -19.30 9.87 16.26
N CYS A 76 -18.35 9.71 17.20
CA CYS A 76 -18.43 10.34 18.53
C CYS A 76 -18.47 11.87 18.41
N ALA A 77 -17.70 12.45 17.48
CA ALA A 77 -17.71 13.88 17.22
C ALA A 77 -19.08 14.37 16.73
N LEU A 78 -19.65 13.68 15.76
CA LEU A 78 -20.98 13.99 15.19
C LEU A 78 -22.11 13.79 16.20
N ARG A 79 -21.92 12.97 17.24
CA ARG A 79 -22.88 12.80 18.34
C ARG A 79 -22.68 13.79 19.49
N GLY A 80 -21.61 14.59 19.48
CA GLY A 80 -21.26 15.42 20.64
C GLY A 80 -20.79 14.60 21.86
N GLU A 81 -20.31 13.38 21.64
CA GLU A 81 -19.95 12.40 22.67
C GLU A 81 -18.45 12.04 22.62
N LEU A 82 -17.59 13.01 22.27
CA LEU A 82 -16.15 12.74 22.19
C LEU A 82 -15.59 12.23 23.54
N PRO A 83 -14.69 11.24 23.51
CA PRO A 83 -14.02 10.76 24.71
C PRO A 83 -13.12 11.85 25.29
N SER A 84 -12.58 11.58 26.49
CA SER A 84 -11.66 12.50 27.16
C SER A 84 -10.49 12.91 26.25
N LEU A 85 -10.00 14.14 26.44
CA LEU A 85 -8.90 14.71 25.67
C LEU A 85 -7.67 13.77 25.52
N PRO A 86 -7.17 13.10 26.59
CA PRO A 86 -6.03 12.21 26.45
C PRO A 86 -6.34 11.00 25.56
N VAL A 87 -7.50 10.35 25.75
CA VAL A 87 -7.92 9.20 24.91
C VAL A 87 -8.04 9.60 23.46
N ARG A 88 -8.69 10.74 23.19
CA ARG A 88 -8.86 11.26 21.84
C ARG A 88 -7.52 11.51 21.14
N ARG A 89 -6.58 12.16 21.83
CA ARG A 89 -5.23 12.45 21.28
C ARG A 89 -4.44 11.17 21.04
N ALA A 90 -4.49 10.23 21.99
CA ALA A 90 -3.80 8.96 21.88
C ALA A 90 -4.33 8.13 20.71
N VAL A 91 -5.66 7.99 20.57
CA VAL A 91 -6.28 7.23 19.48
C VAL A 91 -6.01 7.89 18.13
N PHE A 92 -6.21 9.20 18.01
CA PHE A 92 -5.98 9.91 16.75
C PHE A 92 -4.50 9.89 16.34
N GLY A 93 -3.60 10.27 17.25
CA GLY A 93 -2.16 10.27 16.99
C GLY A 93 -1.60 8.87 16.73
N GLY A 94 -2.05 7.87 17.49
CA GLY A 94 -1.66 6.47 17.31
C GLY A 94 -2.12 5.90 15.97
N ALA A 95 -3.37 6.16 15.56
CA ALA A 95 -3.87 5.72 14.26
C ALA A 95 -3.13 6.40 13.09
N LEU A 96 -2.83 7.69 13.20
CA LEU A 96 -2.05 8.39 12.19
C LEU A 96 -0.61 7.87 12.11
N LEU A 97 0.02 7.63 13.26
CA LEU A 97 1.37 7.05 13.30
C LEU A 97 1.37 5.65 12.67
N ALA A 98 0.40 4.81 13.00
CA ALA A 98 0.26 3.47 12.44
C ALA A 98 0.06 3.49 10.91
N ILE A 99 -0.79 4.40 10.40
CA ILE A 99 -0.96 4.60 8.96
C ILE A 99 0.33 5.10 8.31
N ALA A 100 1.00 6.08 8.93
CA ALA A 100 2.26 6.62 8.41
C ALA A 100 3.34 5.54 8.33
N LEU A 101 3.52 4.74 9.39
CA LEU A 101 4.44 3.61 9.42
C LEU A 101 4.08 2.57 8.34
N GLY A 102 2.80 2.30 8.16
CA GLY A 102 2.33 1.40 7.12
C GLY A 102 2.63 1.90 5.70
N VAL A 103 2.37 3.18 5.43
CA VAL A 103 2.72 3.80 4.15
C VAL A 103 4.23 3.78 3.92
N THR A 104 5.03 4.14 4.94
CA THR A 104 6.49 4.06 4.87
C THR A 104 6.94 2.63 4.58
N ASN A 105 6.35 1.63 5.25
CA ASN A 105 6.66 0.23 5.01
C ASN A 105 6.46 -0.18 3.55
N GLY A 106 5.32 0.18 2.96
CA GLY A 106 5.00 -0.12 1.56
C GLY A 106 5.83 0.65 0.53
N LEU A 107 6.52 1.72 0.93
CA LEU A 107 7.41 2.51 0.06
C LEU A 107 8.86 2.01 0.06
N ILE A 108 9.23 1.11 0.97
CA ILE A 108 10.59 0.57 1.04
C ILE A 108 10.75 -0.56 0.01
N GLY A 109 11.33 -0.22 -1.14
CA GLY A 109 11.80 -1.18 -2.15
C GLY A 109 13.32 -1.28 -2.18
N THR A 110 13.82 -2.44 -2.58
CA THR A 110 15.25 -2.72 -2.77
C THR A 110 15.52 -3.18 -4.20
N ALA A 111 16.78 -3.09 -4.62
CA ALA A 111 17.25 -3.60 -5.90
C ALA A 111 18.69 -4.09 -5.71
N PRO A 112 18.87 -5.36 -5.30
CA PRO A 112 20.20 -5.92 -5.10
C PRO A 112 21.03 -5.85 -6.38
N ALA A 113 22.31 -5.49 -6.24
CA ALA A 113 23.25 -5.48 -7.35
C ALA A 113 23.71 -6.90 -7.71
N GLY A 114 24.19 -7.08 -8.94
CA GLY A 114 24.80 -8.35 -9.38
C GLY A 114 23.82 -9.44 -9.79
N VAL A 115 22.52 -9.14 -9.90
CA VAL A 115 21.55 -10.05 -10.53
C VAL A 115 21.64 -9.87 -12.04
N ARG A 116 21.96 -10.93 -12.78
CA ARG A 116 22.07 -10.90 -14.25
C ARG A 116 21.15 -11.95 -14.86
N ALA A 117 20.47 -11.57 -15.93
CA ALA A 117 19.61 -12.46 -16.71
C ALA A 117 20.19 -12.64 -18.11
N THR A 118 20.47 -13.89 -18.49
CA THR A 118 20.79 -14.31 -19.85
C THR A 118 19.51 -14.82 -20.51
N MET A 119 19.14 -14.23 -21.63
CA MET A 119 17.88 -14.49 -22.33
C MET A 119 18.19 -14.98 -23.75
N ALA A 120 17.55 -16.08 -24.14
CA ALA A 120 17.59 -16.63 -25.49
C ALA A 120 16.17 -16.63 -26.06
N LEU A 121 15.98 -15.93 -27.18
CA LEU A 121 14.69 -15.82 -27.87
C LEU A 121 14.65 -16.83 -29.02
N ASP A 122 13.73 -17.78 -28.96
CA ASP A 122 13.50 -18.71 -30.06
C ASP A 122 12.71 -18.01 -31.17
N GLN A 123 13.35 -17.80 -32.31
CA GLN A 123 12.72 -17.12 -33.45
C GLN A 123 11.60 -17.94 -34.11
N ARG A 124 11.54 -19.25 -33.90
CA ARG A 124 10.48 -20.09 -34.48
C ARG A 124 9.18 -20.00 -33.70
N THR A 125 9.27 -20.01 -32.37
CA THR A 125 8.10 -20.01 -31.47
C THR A 125 7.81 -18.63 -30.88
N GLY A 126 8.78 -17.71 -30.93
CA GLY A 126 8.75 -16.43 -30.23
C GLY A 126 8.86 -16.55 -28.72
N GLN A 127 9.14 -17.74 -28.16
CA GLN A 127 9.29 -17.95 -26.72
C GLN A 127 10.68 -17.51 -26.25
N ALA A 128 10.78 -17.11 -24.97
CA ALA A 128 12.04 -16.77 -24.34
C ALA A 128 12.44 -17.85 -23.32
N ASP A 129 13.68 -18.32 -23.43
CA ASP A 129 14.39 -19.07 -22.41
C ASP A 129 15.23 -18.09 -21.58
N VAL A 130 15.08 -18.14 -20.26
CA VAL A 130 15.71 -17.20 -19.33
C VAL A 130 16.56 -17.98 -18.34
N ARG A 131 17.85 -17.64 -18.27
CA ARG A 131 18.78 -18.11 -17.25
C ARG A 131 19.18 -16.95 -16.35
N LEU A 132 18.97 -17.11 -15.06
CA LEU A 132 19.42 -16.14 -14.07
C LEU A 132 20.79 -16.59 -13.56
N ASP A 133 21.78 -15.69 -13.56
CA ASP A 133 23.00 -15.86 -12.77
C ASP A 133 22.62 -15.59 -11.30
N LEU A 134 22.82 -16.59 -10.43
CA LEU A 134 22.09 -16.72 -9.17
C LEU A 134 22.86 -16.19 -7.93
N PRO A 135 22.53 -14.99 -7.43
CA PRO A 135 22.46 -14.75 -5.99
C PRO A 135 21.22 -15.44 -5.39
N ALA A 136 21.17 -15.63 -4.07
CA ALA A 136 20.08 -16.34 -3.38
C ALA A 136 18.66 -15.85 -3.77
N ILE A 137 18.50 -14.55 -4.01
CA ILE A 137 17.24 -13.90 -4.38
C ILE A 137 16.68 -14.31 -5.76
N ALA A 138 17.53 -14.83 -6.64
CA ALA A 138 17.14 -15.25 -7.99
C ALA A 138 16.80 -16.75 -8.06
N GLN A 139 16.99 -17.50 -6.96
CA GLN A 139 16.83 -18.96 -6.95
C GLN A 139 15.36 -19.39 -6.85
N ASP A 140 14.57 -18.62 -6.08
CA ASP A 140 13.15 -18.86 -5.83
C ASP A 140 12.39 -17.53 -5.69
N PRO A 141 12.28 -16.73 -6.78
CA PRO A 141 11.58 -15.46 -6.71
C PRO A 141 10.08 -15.68 -6.48
N THR A 142 9.45 -14.79 -5.72
CA THR A 142 7.99 -14.73 -5.55
C THR A 142 7.27 -14.85 -6.89
N TRP A 143 7.74 -14.09 -7.89
CA TRP A 143 7.32 -14.26 -9.27
C TRP A 143 8.40 -13.76 -10.24
N LEU A 144 8.41 -14.37 -11.41
CA LEU A 144 9.21 -13.98 -12.56
C LEU A 144 8.28 -13.88 -13.77
N ALA A 145 8.13 -12.69 -14.33
CA ALA A 145 7.15 -12.45 -15.37
C ALA A 145 7.69 -11.59 -16.50
N VAL A 146 7.31 -11.90 -17.73
CA VAL A 146 7.51 -11.01 -18.88
C VAL A 146 6.25 -10.16 -19.03
N THR A 147 6.42 -8.84 -19.03
CA THR A 147 5.34 -7.86 -19.23
C THR A 147 5.62 -7.05 -20.49
N SER A 148 4.65 -7.04 -21.40
CA SER A 148 4.63 -6.21 -22.61
C SER A 148 3.45 -5.24 -22.54
N TRP A 149 3.69 -3.95 -22.79
CA TRP A 149 2.66 -2.91 -22.81
C TRP A 149 2.96 -1.85 -23.88
N GLN A 150 2.00 -0.96 -24.16
CA GLN A 150 2.09 0.09 -25.20
C GLN A 150 2.17 -0.41 -26.66
N GLY A 151 2.14 -1.72 -26.91
CA GLY A 151 2.08 -2.32 -28.26
C GLY A 151 0.65 -2.64 -28.75
N GLY A 152 -0.38 -2.02 -28.18
CA GLY A 152 -1.80 -2.26 -28.50
C GLY A 152 -2.55 -3.09 -27.43
N THR A 153 -1.87 -3.97 -26.71
CA THR A 153 -2.43 -4.71 -25.56
C THR A 153 -1.40 -4.88 -24.45
N LEU A 154 -1.90 -5.05 -23.22
CA LEU A 154 -1.08 -5.47 -22.07
C LEU A 154 -1.03 -6.99 -22.06
N LYS A 155 0.18 -7.56 -22.11
CA LYS A 155 0.41 -9.00 -21.97
C LYS A 155 1.36 -9.25 -20.82
N VAL A 156 0.97 -10.14 -19.91
CA VAL A 156 1.81 -10.63 -18.82
C VAL A 156 1.88 -12.14 -18.93
N ASP A 157 3.08 -12.69 -18.91
CA ASP A 157 3.33 -14.14 -18.91
C ASP A 157 4.24 -14.50 -17.73
N HIS A 158 3.73 -15.34 -16.83
CA HIS A 158 4.46 -15.81 -15.64
C HIS A 158 5.32 -17.00 -16.02
N LEU A 159 6.64 -16.87 -15.93
CA LEU A 159 7.55 -17.87 -16.47
C LEU A 159 7.48 -19.16 -15.65
N ARG A 160 7.51 -20.30 -16.34
CA ARG A 160 7.62 -21.62 -15.72
C ARG A 160 9.09 -21.96 -15.43
N ARG A 161 9.37 -22.48 -14.24
CA ARG A 161 10.69 -23.01 -13.88
C ARG A 161 10.89 -24.38 -14.57
N ILE A 162 11.99 -24.55 -15.27
CA ILE A 162 12.37 -25.82 -15.94
C ILE A 162 13.54 -26.50 -15.22
N GLY A 163 14.39 -25.72 -14.56
CA GLY A 163 15.52 -26.21 -13.78
C GLY A 163 16.08 -25.11 -12.89
N ASP A 164 17.20 -25.37 -12.23
CA ASP A 164 17.79 -24.40 -11.31
C ASP A 164 18.25 -23.14 -12.04
N GLY A 165 17.62 -22.00 -11.70
CA GLY A 165 17.83 -20.72 -12.36
C GLY A 165 17.38 -20.65 -13.82
N HIS A 166 16.71 -21.69 -14.34
CA HIS A 166 16.26 -21.76 -15.73
C HIS A 166 14.74 -21.74 -15.81
N TYR A 167 14.25 -20.73 -16.53
CA TYR A 167 12.84 -20.41 -16.70
C TYR A 167 12.50 -20.29 -18.19
N ARG A 168 11.23 -20.48 -18.54
CA ARG A 168 10.72 -20.32 -19.91
C ARG A 168 9.37 -19.65 -19.93
N THR A 169 9.10 -18.87 -20.96
CA THR A 169 7.77 -18.30 -21.20
C THR A 169 6.77 -19.38 -21.65
N ASN A 170 5.49 -19.18 -21.35
CA ASN A 170 4.43 -20.09 -21.78
C ASN A 170 3.89 -19.70 -23.16
N ALA A 171 4.01 -18.42 -23.52
CA ALA A 171 3.57 -17.88 -24.79
C ALA A 171 4.70 -17.11 -25.50
N SER A 172 4.44 -16.73 -26.75
CA SER A 172 5.33 -15.86 -27.50
C SER A 172 5.47 -14.50 -26.80
N VAL A 173 6.71 -14.01 -26.72
CA VAL A 173 7.03 -12.71 -26.17
C VAL A 173 6.82 -11.67 -27.28
N PRO A 174 5.93 -10.69 -27.08
CA PRO A 174 5.82 -9.59 -28.04
C PRO A 174 7.13 -8.80 -28.04
N VAL A 175 7.81 -8.78 -29.18
CA VAL A 175 9.04 -8.01 -29.41
C VAL A 175 8.88 -7.22 -30.69
N GLY A 176 9.39 -5.98 -30.73
CA GLY A 176 9.29 -5.09 -31.87
C GLY A 176 8.15 -4.07 -31.82
N GLY A 177 8.18 -3.14 -32.78
CA GLY A 177 7.23 -2.03 -32.86
C GLY A 177 7.36 -1.04 -31.70
N ALA A 178 6.26 -0.34 -31.40
CA ALA A 178 6.21 0.68 -30.35
C ALA A 178 6.01 0.10 -28.93
N GLY A 179 5.85 -1.22 -28.80
CA GLY A 179 5.64 -1.86 -27.49
C GLY A 179 6.91 -1.91 -26.66
N LYS A 180 6.78 -1.86 -25.34
CA LYS A 180 7.87 -2.09 -24.38
C LYS A 180 7.70 -3.47 -23.77
N THR A 181 8.80 -4.20 -23.66
CA THR A 181 8.83 -5.56 -23.11
C THR A 181 9.94 -5.70 -22.08
N LEU A 182 9.56 -6.14 -20.88
CA LEU A 182 10.45 -6.32 -19.74
C LEU A 182 10.30 -7.73 -19.18
N LEU A 183 11.42 -8.36 -18.81
CA LEU A 183 11.42 -9.38 -17.78
C LEU A 183 11.45 -8.68 -16.42
N ARG A 184 10.61 -9.12 -15.49
CA ARG A 184 10.44 -8.52 -14.17
C ARG A 184 10.58 -9.61 -13.12
N LEU A 185 11.35 -9.33 -12.08
CA LEU A 185 11.61 -10.22 -10.96
C LEU A 185 11.17 -9.53 -9.68
N HIS A 186 10.42 -10.27 -8.86
CA HIS A 186 10.04 -9.85 -7.52
C HIS A 186 10.40 -10.92 -6.51
N ASP A 187 11.00 -10.48 -5.42
CA ASP A 187 11.20 -11.30 -4.22
C ASP A 187 11.18 -10.41 -2.97
N GLY A 188 10.15 -10.55 -2.15
CA GLY A 188 9.92 -9.72 -0.97
C GLY A 188 9.91 -8.23 -1.31
N ARG A 189 10.99 -7.51 -0.96
CA ARG A 189 11.17 -6.08 -1.25
C ARG A 189 11.98 -5.80 -2.51
N ALA A 190 12.58 -6.80 -3.12
CA ALA A 190 13.38 -6.62 -4.31
C ALA A 190 12.49 -6.57 -5.55
N MET A 191 12.58 -5.47 -6.29
CA MET A 191 11.89 -5.28 -7.56
C MET A 191 12.90 -4.94 -8.64
N LEU A 192 13.18 -5.92 -9.50
CA LEU A 192 14.14 -5.81 -10.58
C LEU A 192 13.45 -5.92 -11.94
N ALA A 193 13.94 -5.14 -12.90
CA ALA A 193 13.52 -5.22 -14.29
C ALA A 193 14.74 -5.41 -15.20
N PHE A 194 14.56 -6.26 -16.22
CA PHE A 194 15.51 -6.58 -17.26
C PHE A 194 14.85 -6.26 -18.61
N PRO A 195 15.23 -5.14 -19.24
CA PRO A 195 14.68 -4.77 -20.53
C PRO A 195 14.96 -5.80 -21.63
N ILE A 196 13.91 -6.28 -22.29
CA ILE A 196 13.97 -7.18 -23.46
C ILE A 196 13.88 -6.36 -24.74
N HIS A 197 12.85 -5.53 -24.86
CA HIS A 197 12.62 -4.65 -26.01
C HIS A 197 12.15 -3.29 -25.52
N MET A 198 12.75 -2.22 -26.01
CA MET A 198 12.22 -0.86 -25.85
C MET A 198 12.43 -0.06 -27.13
N PRO A 199 11.40 0.61 -27.66
CA PRO A 199 11.55 1.45 -28.84
C PRO A 199 12.47 2.63 -28.54
N ALA A 200 13.05 3.21 -29.59
CA ALA A 200 13.77 4.47 -29.49
C ALA A 200 12.85 5.58 -28.97
N ASP A 201 13.38 6.43 -28.11
CA ASP A 201 12.70 7.61 -27.59
C ASP A 201 13.45 8.86 -28.02
N ALA A 202 13.00 9.47 -29.12
CA ALA A 202 13.60 10.68 -29.67
C ALA A 202 13.45 11.90 -28.75
N ALA A 203 12.40 11.95 -27.91
CA ALA A 203 12.19 13.04 -26.97
C ALA A 203 13.19 12.99 -25.80
N LEU A 204 13.62 11.78 -25.42
CA LEU A 204 14.63 11.55 -24.39
C LEU A 204 16.04 11.28 -24.94
N GLY A 205 16.22 11.20 -26.25
CA GLY A 205 17.49 10.85 -26.89
C GLY A 205 17.96 9.43 -26.58
N LEU A 206 17.06 8.51 -26.26
CA LEU A 206 17.39 7.13 -25.90
C LEU A 206 17.30 6.23 -27.14
N PRO A 207 18.36 5.47 -27.48
CA PRO A 207 18.32 4.54 -28.60
C PRO A 207 17.35 3.39 -28.33
N GLU A 208 16.92 2.76 -29.41
CA GLU A 208 16.17 1.50 -29.34
C GLU A 208 17.01 0.43 -28.63
N LEU A 209 16.37 -0.30 -27.75
CA LEU A 209 16.91 -1.52 -27.16
C LEU A 209 16.23 -2.70 -27.85
N ALA A 210 16.86 -3.23 -28.89
CA ALA A 210 16.32 -4.35 -29.64
C ALA A 210 16.42 -5.66 -28.86
N ALA A 211 15.43 -6.55 -29.07
CA ALA A 211 15.45 -7.91 -28.57
C ALA A 211 16.37 -8.77 -29.46
N GLU A 212 17.63 -8.90 -29.07
CA GLU A 212 18.58 -9.79 -29.73
C GLU A 212 18.23 -11.27 -29.50
N PRO A 213 18.64 -12.20 -30.40
CA PRO A 213 18.35 -13.63 -30.23
C PRO A 213 18.96 -14.25 -28.97
N LEU A 214 20.10 -13.72 -28.53
CA LEU A 214 20.78 -14.13 -27.31
C LEU A 214 21.47 -12.91 -26.71
N PHE A 215 21.15 -12.58 -25.47
CA PHE A 215 21.72 -11.41 -24.79
C PHE A 215 21.70 -11.58 -23.28
N ALA A 216 22.54 -10.80 -22.60
CA ALA A 216 22.56 -10.73 -21.14
C ALA A 216 22.31 -9.29 -20.69
N ARG A 217 21.52 -9.12 -19.62
CA ARG A 217 21.24 -7.82 -19.00
C ARG A 217 21.37 -7.92 -17.50
N ASP A 218 21.89 -6.84 -16.91
CA ASP A 218 21.90 -6.66 -15.47
C ASP A 218 20.52 -6.17 -15.00
N GLY A 219 20.11 -6.66 -13.84
CA GLY A 219 18.87 -6.25 -13.18
C GLY A 219 18.99 -4.81 -12.71
N GLN A 220 18.01 -4.00 -13.10
CA GLN A 220 17.91 -2.61 -12.67
C GLN A 220 16.72 -2.44 -11.73
N PRO A 221 16.74 -1.46 -10.82
CA PRO A 221 15.56 -1.12 -10.03
C PRO A 221 14.38 -0.84 -10.98
N GLU A 222 13.28 -1.56 -10.79
CA GLU A 222 12.13 -1.49 -11.71
C GLU A 222 11.65 -0.05 -11.92
N TRP A 223 11.62 0.75 -10.85
CA TRP A 223 11.19 2.14 -10.92
C TRP A 223 12.08 3.02 -11.80
N GLN A 224 13.36 2.68 -12.01
CA GLN A 224 14.25 3.40 -12.92
C GLN A 224 13.90 3.08 -14.36
N VAL A 225 13.63 1.80 -14.64
CA VAL A 225 13.26 1.30 -15.95
C VAL A 225 11.88 1.80 -16.38
N LEU A 226 10.94 1.92 -15.45
CA LEU A 226 9.60 2.45 -15.73
C LEU A 226 9.57 3.98 -15.81
N ARG A 227 10.48 4.68 -15.12
CA ARG A 227 10.55 6.14 -15.11
C ARG A 227 11.73 6.69 -15.89
N ARG A 228 11.96 6.19 -17.11
CA ARG A 228 13.02 6.71 -18.03
C ARG A 228 12.89 8.22 -18.30
N GLU A 229 11.68 8.76 -18.15
CA GLU A 229 11.37 10.20 -18.29
C GLU A 229 11.83 11.08 -17.11
N THR A 230 12.29 10.47 -16.00
CA THR A 230 12.78 11.26 -14.85
C THR A 230 14.06 11.97 -15.24
N LYS A 231 13.99 13.30 -15.39
CA LYS A 231 15.15 14.14 -15.70
C LYS A 231 16.26 13.90 -14.67
N LEU A 232 17.35 13.30 -15.12
CA LEU A 232 18.58 13.17 -14.35
C LEU A 232 19.19 14.57 -14.18
N GLY A 233 19.57 14.95 -12.96
CA GLY A 233 20.19 16.25 -12.67
C GLY A 233 19.34 17.24 -11.86
N ILE A 234 18.15 16.84 -11.38
CA ILE A 234 17.42 17.66 -10.40
C ILE A 234 18.16 17.61 -9.05
N PRO A 235 18.47 18.76 -8.43
CA PRO A 235 19.12 18.78 -7.13
C PRO A 235 18.30 18.00 -6.07
N PRO A 236 18.91 17.08 -5.30
CA PRO A 236 18.19 16.24 -4.34
C PRO A 236 17.36 17.03 -3.32
N TRP A 237 17.84 18.21 -2.91
CA TRP A 237 17.14 19.08 -1.97
C TRP A 237 15.79 19.57 -2.52
N LEU A 238 15.64 19.75 -3.83
CA LEU A 238 14.40 20.23 -4.44
C LEU A 238 13.33 19.15 -4.33
N TRP A 239 13.69 17.90 -4.62
CA TRP A 239 12.81 16.75 -4.45
C TRP A 239 12.37 16.58 -2.99
N VAL A 240 13.32 16.66 -2.05
CA VAL A 240 13.02 16.59 -0.62
C VAL A 240 12.09 17.73 -0.20
N SER A 241 12.37 18.95 -0.63
CA SER A 241 11.57 20.14 -0.28
C SER A 241 10.14 20.04 -0.82
N ALA A 242 9.99 19.68 -2.09
CA ALA A 242 8.67 19.46 -2.70
C ALA A 242 7.89 18.36 -1.95
N SER A 243 8.56 17.25 -1.62
CA SER A 243 7.96 16.16 -0.83
C SER A 243 7.53 16.63 0.57
N LEU A 244 8.35 17.45 1.24
CA LEU A 244 8.03 18.01 2.56
C LEU A 244 6.86 18.99 2.51
N VAL A 245 6.74 19.80 1.45
CA VAL A 245 5.58 20.67 1.25
C VAL A 245 4.31 19.86 1.09
N VAL A 246 4.32 18.82 0.25
CA VAL A 246 3.17 17.91 0.07
C VAL A 246 2.81 17.22 1.39
N LEU A 247 3.80 16.78 2.16
CA LEU A 247 3.60 16.18 3.48
C LEU A 247 2.97 17.19 4.44
N ALA A 248 3.48 18.43 4.49
CA ALA A 248 2.94 19.48 5.35
C ALA A 248 1.49 19.81 5.00
N CYS A 249 1.16 19.93 3.71
CA CYS A 249 -0.21 20.12 3.23
C CYS A 249 -1.12 18.95 3.61
N SER A 250 -0.64 17.71 3.46
CA SER A 250 -1.38 16.51 3.85
C SER A 250 -1.65 16.45 5.36
N VAL A 251 -0.65 16.75 6.19
CA VAL A 251 -0.79 16.82 7.65
C VAL A 251 -1.75 17.94 8.04
N ALA A 252 -1.65 19.11 7.41
CA ALA A 252 -2.55 20.24 7.65
C ALA A 252 -4.01 19.87 7.31
N LEU A 253 -4.23 19.15 6.21
CA LEU A 253 -5.55 18.64 5.84
C LEU A 253 -6.10 17.68 6.91
N VAL A 254 -5.30 16.69 7.32
CA VAL A 254 -5.71 15.70 8.35
C VAL A 254 -6.00 16.37 9.70
N VAL A 255 -5.14 17.29 10.13
CA VAL A 255 -5.33 18.04 11.39
C VAL A 255 -6.55 18.95 11.31
N SER A 256 -6.79 19.61 10.17
CA SER A 256 -7.96 20.48 9.99
C SER A 256 -9.27 19.69 10.00
N LEU A 257 -9.32 18.49 9.42
CA LEU A 257 -10.47 17.58 9.54
C LEU A 257 -10.73 17.18 11.00
N GLY A 258 -9.68 16.79 11.74
CA GLY A 258 -9.79 16.46 13.16
C GLY A 258 -10.24 17.66 14.00
N TRP A 259 -9.75 18.86 13.69
CA TRP A 259 -10.15 20.11 14.34
C TRP A 259 -11.60 20.48 14.02
N GLY A 260 -12.03 20.36 12.76
CA GLY A 260 -13.40 20.57 12.32
C GLY A 260 -14.37 19.65 13.05
N ALA A 261 -14.06 18.35 13.13
CA ALA A 261 -14.86 17.39 13.89
C ALA A 261 -14.98 17.78 15.38
N GLN A 262 -13.89 18.23 16.01
CA GLN A 262 -13.94 18.72 17.39
C GLN A 262 -14.80 19.97 17.55
N ARG A 263 -14.77 20.89 16.58
CA ARG A 263 -15.59 22.11 16.59
C ARG A 263 -17.07 21.76 16.48
N VAL A 264 -17.43 20.87 15.57
CA VAL A 264 -18.80 20.35 15.40
C VAL A 264 -19.26 19.69 16.70
N SER A 265 -18.44 18.82 17.29
CA SER A 265 -18.76 18.16 18.56
C SER A 265 -19.07 19.17 19.68
N ARG A 266 -18.26 20.23 19.83
CA ARG A 266 -18.51 21.27 20.86
C ARG A 266 -19.79 22.05 20.62
N ALA A 267 -20.13 22.31 19.35
CA ALA A 267 -21.38 22.99 19.01
C ALA A 267 -22.60 22.13 19.37
N ILE A 268 -22.51 20.81 19.15
CA ILE A 268 -23.58 19.84 19.45
C ILE A 268 -23.72 19.61 20.95
N SER A 269 -22.61 19.43 21.68
CA SER A 269 -22.64 19.18 23.13
C SER A 269 -23.12 20.40 23.95
N GLY A 270 -23.15 21.59 23.34
CA GLY A 270 -23.41 22.86 24.02
C GLY A 270 -22.28 23.32 24.96
N PRO A 271 -22.31 24.56 25.47
CA PRO A 271 -21.40 25.00 26.52
C PRO A 271 -21.52 24.09 27.75
N PRO A 272 -20.44 23.83 28.50
CA PRO A 272 -20.49 23.04 29.72
C PRO A 272 -21.26 23.81 30.81
N THR A 273 -22.60 23.83 30.75
CA THR A 273 -23.42 24.65 31.64
C THR A 273 -24.56 23.86 32.30
N ALA A 274 -24.81 24.22 33.56
CA ALA A 274 -25.81 23.74 34.53
C ALA A 274 -25.56 22.41 35.26
N ARG A 275 -25.33 21.27 34.60
CA ARG A 275 -25.37 19.96 35.30
C ARG A 275 -24.17 19.69 36.22
N ARG A 276 -22.95 20.04 35.78
CA ARG A 276 -21.71 19.83 36.56
C ARG A 276 -21.53 20.88 37.67
N ALA A 277 -21.99 22.11 37.41
CA ALA A 277 -22.06 23.17 38.43
C ALA A 277 -23.10 22.84 39.50
N LYS A 278 -24.30 22.35 39.13
CA LYS A 278 -25.30 21.85 40.10
C LYS A 278 -24.78 20.68 40.92
N HIS A 279 -24.16 19.66 40.31
CA HIS A 279 -23.62 18.53 41.07
C HIS A 279 -22.46 18.92 42.01
N ARG A 280 -21.59 19.85 41.58
CA ARG A 280 -20.51 20.36 42.43
C ARG A 280 -21.06 21.24 43.56
N ALA A 281 -22.04 22.11 43.28
CA ALA A 281 -22.71 22.93 44.29
C ALA A 281 -23.48 22.08 45.30
N VAL A 282 -24.22 21.05 44.86
CA VAL A 282 -24.93 20.11 45.76
C VAL A 282 -23.95 19.29 46.61
N ARG A 283 -22.81 18.88 46.04
CA ARG A 283 -21.77 18.16 46.80
C ARG A 283 -21.08 19.07 47.83
N VAL A 284 -20.82 20.33 47.48
CA VAL A 284 -20.24 21.32 48.40
C VAL A 284 -21.23 21.70 49.49
N ALA A 285 -22.52 21.84 49.18
CA ALA A 285 -23.58 22.08 50.17
C ALA A 285 -23.72 20.91 51.16
N ARG A 286 -23.74 19.65 50.69
CA ARG A 286 -23.77 18.48 51.59
C ARG A 286 -22.55 18.37 52.50
N LEU A 287 -21.37 18.81 52.04
CA LEU A 287 -20.16 18.82 52.85
C LEU A 287 -20.15 19.96 53.89
N ALA A 288 -20.90 21.04 53.65
CA ALA A 288 -21.05 22.16 54.56
C ALA A 288 -22.13 21.91 55.64
N ASP A 289 -23.20 21.18 55.31
CA ASP A 289 -24.34 20.91 56.20
C ASP A 289 -24.13 19.70 57.15
N GLY A 290 -22.94 19.08 57.16
CA GLY A 290 -22.59 18.03 58.13
C GLY A 290 -23.45 16.76 58.10
N THR A 291 -24.24 16.54 57.06
CA THR A 291 -25.09 15.36 56.90
C THR A 291 -24.41 14.35 55.96
N THR A 292 -23.62 13.47 56.56
CA THR A 292 -23.24 12.18 55.96
C THR A 292 -24.37 11.18 56.09
#